data_AF-A0A811MVB6-F1
#
_entry.id   AF-A0A811MVB6-F1
#
_cell.length_a   1.000
_cell.length_b   1.000
_cell.length_c   1.000
_cell.angle_alpha   90.00
_cell.angle_beta   90.00
_cell.angle_gamma   90.00
#
_symmetry.space_group_name_H-M   'P 1'
#
loop_
_entity.id
_entity.type
_entity.pdbx_description
1 polymer ?
#
loop_
_entity_poly.entity_id
_entity_poly.type
_entity_poly.pdbx_seq_one_letter_code
_entity_poly.pdbx_strand_id
1 'polypeptide(L)'
;MADQLTDDQIAEFKEAFSLFDKDGDGCITTKELGTVMRSLGQNPTEAELQDMINEVDADGNGTIDFPEFLNLMARKMKDTDSEEELKEAFRVFDKDQNGFISAAELRHVMTNLGEKLTDEEVDEMIREADVDGDGQINYEEFVKVMMANLGLFCYWVKADMDPWSGSLVFPDGFFPAGGKSLIEGIFPLPYFEWFQFNNEFTEYTNLDECISYLCDYMVKNGPFDGLLGFSQGATLSALLIGYQAQGKVLSDHPPIKFMVSISGSKFRDPSICDVAYKDPIKVKSVHFIGEKDWLKVPSEELASAFDEPLIIRHPQGHTVPRLDDVSVKQLSEWSSCILEVLKSANVPEALDSGKPSDKEATGAEFGENLVKA
;
A
#
# COMPACT_ATOMS: atom_id res chain seq x y z
N MET A 1 -27.95 -4.34 20.84
CA MET A 1 -26.66 -4.74 20.25
C MET A 1 -26.01 -3.50 19.69
N ALA A 2 -25.53 -2.65 20.58
CA ALA A 2 -24.76 -1.43 20.30
C ALA A 2 -23.34 -1.65 20.84
N ASP A 3 -22.79 -2.83 20.54
CA ASP A 3 -21.47 -3.24 20.99
C ASP A 3 -20.58 -3.39 19.75
N GLN A 4 -19.46 -2.65 19.78
CA GLN A 4 -18.33 -2.60 18.83
C GLN A 4 -18.32 -1.49 17.77
N LEU A 5 -18.79 -0.29 18.08
CA LEU A 5 -18.27 0.92 17.43
C LEU A 5 -17.36 1.67 18.41
N THR A 6 -16.21 2.14 17.93
CA THR A 6 -15.27 2.92 18.74
C THR A 6 -15.84 4.31 19.02
N ASP A 7 -15.41 4.98 20.09
CA ASP A 7 -15.84 6.36 20.37
C ASP A 7 -15.51 7.32 19.21
N ASP A 8 -14.41 7.06 18.48
CA ASP A 8 -13.99 7.82 17.30
C ASP A 8 -14.87 7.51 16.07
N GLN A 9 -15.25 6.25 15.83
CA GLN A 9 -16.22 5.90 14.79
C GLN A 9 -17.59 6.51 15.11
N ILE A 10 -18.00 6.50 16.39
CA ILE A 10 -19.22 7.18 16.82
C ILE A 10 -19.10 8.69 16.59
N ALA A 11 -17.92 9.30 16.75
CA ALA A 11 -17.69 10.70 16.44
C ALA A 11 -17.75 10.99 14.93
N GLU A 12 -17.11 10.17 14.10
CA GLU A 12 -17.19 10.26 12.63
C GLU A 12 -18.63 10.08 12.13
N PHE A 13 -19.37 9.12 12.71
CA PHE A 13 -20.78 8.94 12.39
C PHE A 13 -21.66 10.09 12.90
N LYS A 14 -21.29 10.76 14.01
CA LYS A 14 -21.97 12.01 14.43
C LYS A 14 -21.72 13.15 13.46
N GLU A 15 -20.49 13.28 12.96
CA GLU A 15 -20.19 14.26 11.94
C GLU A 15 -20.95 13.96 10.64
N ALA A 16 -20.96 12.70 10.20
CA ALA A 16 -21.77 12.27 9.06
C ALA A 16 -23.26 12.51 9.30
N PHE A 17 -23.80 12.18 10.48
CA PHE A 17 -25.19 12.43 10.86
C PHE A 17 -25.54 13.92 10.77
N SER A 18 -24.65 14.81 11.20
CA SER A 18 -24.83 16.27 11.07
C SER A 18 -24.83 16.79 9.62
N LEU A 19 -24.34 15.99 8.66
CA LEU A 19 -24.50 16.29 7.25
C LEU A 19 -25.91 16.00 6.75
N PHE A 20 -26.62 15.06 7.38
CA PHE A 20 -28.00 14.72 7.07
C PHE A 20 -28.99 15.57 7.87
N ASP A 21 -28.85 15.63 9.19
CA ASP A 21 -29.65 16.48 10.10
C ASP A 21 -29.28 17.96 9.92
N LYS A 22 -30.06 18.68 9.09
CA LYS A 22 -29.73 20.04 8.67
C LYS A 22 -30.21 21.09 9.66
N ASP A 23 -31.29 20.81 10.37
CA ASP A 23 -31.84 21.72 11.37
C ASP A 23 -31.36 21.43 12.79
N GLY A 24 -30.64 20.32 13.00
CA GLY A 24 -29.98 19.97 14.24
C GLY A 24 -30.95 19.48 15.32
N ASP A 25 -32.11 18.98 14.93
CA ASP A 25 -33.14 18.50 15.86
C ASP A 25 -32.86 17.09 16.40
N GLY A 26 -31.81 16.44 15.89
CA GLY A 26 -31.35 15.12 16.31
C GLY A 26 -32.02 13.96 15.58
N CYS A 27 -32.82 14.22 14.54
CA CYS A 27 -33.51 13.23 13.73
C CYS A 27 -33.30 13.53 12.23
N ILE A 28 -33.24 12.50 11.39
CA ILE A 28 -33.17 12.67 9.93
C ILE A 28 -34.54 12.37 9.33
N THR A 29 -35.12 13.37 8.68
CA THR A 29 -36.40 13.23 7.96
C THR A 29 -36.20 12.71 6.53
N THR A 30 -37.28 12.21 5.87
CA THR A 30 -37.23 11.82 4.44
C THR A 30 -36.72 12.95 3.56
N LYS A 31 -37.08 14.19 3.90
CA LYS A 31 -36.71 15.39 3.17
C LYS A 31 -35.22 15.68 3.27
N GLU A 32 -34.63 15.50 4.45
CA GLU A 32 -33.21 15.70 4.70
C GLU A 32 -32.36 14.61 4.05
N LEU A 33 -32.75 13.34 4.23
CA LEU A 33 -32.15 12.20 3.54
C LEU A 33 -32.15 12.40 2.02
N GLY A 34 -33.31 12.75 1.45
CA GLY A 34 -33.43 13.01 0.02
C GLY A 34 -32.62 14.21 -0.46
N THR A 35 -32.43 15.25 0.37
CA THR A 35 -31.60 16.41 0.02
C THR A 35 -30.13 16.01 -0.11
N VAL A 36 -29.64 15.20 0.82
CA VAL A 36 -28.25 14.71 0.76
C VAL A 36 -28.06 13.73 -0.39
N MET A 37 -28.93 12.74 -0.59
CA MET A 37 -28.82 11.78 -1.69
C MET A 37 -28.82 12.45 -3.07
N ARG A 38 -29.65 13.49 -3.26
CA ARG A 38 -29.64 14.32 -4.48
C ARG A 38 -28.37 15.13 -4.67
N SER A 39 -27.78 15.63 -3.58
CA SER A 39 -26.49 16.32 -3.64
C SER A 39 -25.32 15.39 -3.99
N LEU A 40 -25.46 14.08 -3.74
CA LEU A 40 -24.51 13.03 -4.11
C LEU A 40 -24.77 12.43 -5.50
N GLY A 41 -25.74 12.97 -6.26
CA GLY A 41 -26.03 12.58 -7.64
C GLY A 41 -27.06 11.45 -7.79
N GLN A 42 -27.68 10.99 -6.71
CA GLN A 42 -28.77 10.00 -6.76
C GLN A 42 -30.14 10.68 -6.81
N ASN A 43 -31.17 10.05 -7.40
CA ASN A 43 -32.53 10.61 -7.48
C ASN A 43 -33.58 9.64 -6.92
N PRO A 44 -33.61 9.40 -5.60
CA PRO A 44 -34.61 8.54 -4.99
C PRO A 44 -36.00 9.21 -4.98
N THR A 45 -37.02 8.39 -5.13
CA THR A 45 -38.44 8.76 -4.97
C THR A 45 -38.83 8.85 -3.50
N GLU A 46 -39.94 9.54 -3.19
CA GLU A 46 -40.41 9.66 -1.80
C GLU A 46 -40.75 8.29 -1.19
N ALA A 47 -41.23 7.34 -1.99
CA ALA A 47 -41.52 5.98 -1.55
C ALA A 47 -40.23 5.24 -1.16
N GLU A 48 -39.19 5.33 -2.00
CA GLU A 48 -37.88 4.73 -1.71
C GLU A 48 -37.23 5.35 -0.46
N LEU A 49 -37.35 6.68 -0.29
CA LEU A 49 -36.86 7.36 0.91
C LEU A 49 -37.61 6.89 2.17
N GLN A 50 -38.93 6.73 2.07
CA GLN A 50 -39.73 6.24 3.18
C GLN A 50 -39.41 4.78 3.52
N ASP A 51 -39.21 3.93 2.51
CA ASP A 51 -38.82 2.53 2.70
C ASP A 51 -37.44 2.43 3.38
N MET A 52 -36.47 3.25 2.97
CA MET A 52 -35.15 3.33 3.61
C MET A 52 -35.21 3.74 5.08
N ILE A 53 -36.12 4.65 5.45
CA ILE A 53 -36.35 5.02 6.86
C ILE A 53 -37.00 3.86 7.60
N ASN A 54 -38.07 3.27 7.05
CA ASN A 54 -38.81 2.18 7.69
C ASN A 54 -37.95 0.93 7.96
N GLU A 55 -36.88 0.70 7.20
CA GLU A 55 -35.94 -0.41 7.42
C GLU A 55 -35.13 -0.31 8.72
N VAL A 56 -34.97 0.90 9.25
CA VAL A 56 -34.11 1.18 10.41
C VAL A 56 -34.80 1.93 11.55
N ASP A 57 -35.95 2.54 11.27
CA ASP A 57 -36.87 3.18 12.23
C ASP A 57 -37.47 2.11 13.16
N ALA A 58 -36.77 1.89 14.28
CA ALA A 58 -37.08 0.86 15.25
C ALA A 58 -38.19 1.31 16.21
N ASP A 59 -38.32 2.62 16.43
CA ASP A 59 -39.35 3.20 17.29
C ASP A 59 -40.66 3.56 16.54
N GLY A 60 -40.63 3.57 15.21
CA GLY A 60 -41.77 3.79 14.32
C GLY A 60 -42.19 5.26 14.25
N ASN A 61 -41.29 6.20 14.54
CA ASN A 61 -41.58 7.63 14.57
C ASN A 61 -41.56 8.30 13.19
N GLY A 62 -41.13 7.58 12.15
CA GLY A 62 -41.05 8.04 10.76
C GLY A 62 -39.81 8.89 10.45
N THR A 63 -38.81 8.88 11.32
CA THR A 63 -37.52 9.57 11.18
C THR A 63 -36.39 8.62 11.58
N ILE A 64 -35.13 8.98 11.32
CA ILE A 64 -33.97 8.19 11.74
C ILE A 64 -33.25 8.95 12.86
N ASP A 65 -33.26 8.41 14.08
CA ASP A 65 -32.45 8.94 15.16
C ASP A 65 -30.97 8.50 15.06
N PHE A 66 -30.09 9.09 15.86
CA PHE A 66 -28.67 8.78 15.80
C PHE A 66 -28.35 7.28 16.03
N PRO A 67 -28.92 6.60 17.05
CA PRO A 67 -28.82 5.14 17.19
C PRO A 67 -29.28 4.33 15.96
N GLU A 68 -30.38 4.70 15.33
CA GLU A 68 -30.92 4.05 14.13
C GLU A 68 -30.03 4.29 12.91
N PHE A 69 -29.47 5.50 12.79
CA PHE A 69 -28.48 5.85 11.77
C PHE A 69 -27.21 5.02 11.90
N LEU A 70 -26.72 4.78 13.13
CA LEU A 70 -25.58 3.89 13.36
C LEU A 70 -25.87 2.45 12.89
N ASN A 71 -27.07 1.95 13.14
CA ASN A 71 -27.48 0.62 12.66
C ASN A 71 -27.59 0.57 11.13
N LEU A 72 -28.09 1.65 10.50
CA LEU A 72 -28.15 1.78 9.05
C LEU A 72 -26.74 1.74 8.43
N MET A 73 -25.82 2.56 8.96
CA MET A 73 -24.45 2.66 8.45
C MET A 73 -23.67 1.36 8.68
N ALA A 74 -23.83 0.73 9.84
CA ALA A 74 -23.19 -0.56 10.14
C ALA A 74 -23.67 -1.71 9.24
N ARG A 75 -24.91 -1.66 8.75
CA ARG A 75 -25.45 -2.62 7.77
C ARG A 75 -25.00 -2.29 6.34
N LYS A 76 -25.08 -1.01 5.92
CA LYS A 76 -24.67 -0.58 4.57
C LYS A 76 -23.18 -0.76 4.30
N MET A 77 -22.32 -0.62 5.31
CA MET A 77 -20.90 -0.93 5.19
C MET A 77 -20.60 -2.43 5.05
N LYS A 78 -21.54 -3.31 5.43
CA LYS A 78 -21.41 -4.76 5.27
C LYS A 78 -22.00 -5.31 3.97
N ASP A 79 -23.05 -4.71 3.43
CA ASP A 79 -23.96 -5.47 2.55
C ASP A 79 -24.05 -5.09 1.06
N THR A 80 -23.59 -3.95 0.53
CA THR A 80 -24.13 -3.53 -0.81
C THR A 80 -23.16 -3.36 -1.97
N ASP A 81 -21.99 -2.73 -1.83
CA ASP A 81 -21.19 -2.40 -3.03
C ASP A 81 -20.04 -3.39 -3.27
N SER A 82 -19.49 -4.03 -2.24
CA SER A 82 -18.35 -4.96 -2.39
C SER A 82 -18.79 -6.40 -2.70
N GLU A 83 -19.85 -6.92 -2.09
CA GLU A 83 -20.19 -8.35 -2.22
C GLU A 83 -20.83 -8.69 -3.58
N GLU A 84 -21.74 -7.85 -4.10
CA GLU A 84 -22.33 -8.10 -5.43
C GLU A 84 -21.27 -7.97 -6.54
N GLU A 85 -20.40 -6.96 -6.47
CA GLU A 85 -19.27 -6.81 -7.39
C GLU A 85 -18.28 -7.99 -7.29
N LEU A 86 -17.98 -8.48 -6.08
CA LEU A 86 -17.12 -9.65 -5.88
C LEU A 86 -17.77 -10.95 -6.39
N LYS A 87 -19.09 -11.12 -6.24
CA LYS A 87 -19.84 -12.25 -6.82
C LYS A 87 -19.88 -12.19 -8.33
N GLU A 88 -20.08 -11.01 -8.91
CA GLU A 88 -20.03 -10.83 -10.36
C GLU A 88 -18.62 -11.09 -10.91
N ALA A 89 -17.59 -10.58 -10.24
CA ALA A 89 -16.20 -10.85 -10.59
C ALA A 89 -15.92 -12.36 -10.52
N PHE A 90 -16.32 -13.04 -9.45
CA PHE A 90 -16.15 -14.49 -9.31
C PHE A 90 -16.81 -15.26 -10.46
N ARG A 91 -18.05 -14.89 -10.85
CA ARG A 91 -18.76 -15.48 -12.00
C ARG A 91 -18.09 -15.25 -13.35
N VAL A 92 -17.27 -14.19 -13.48
CA VAL A 92 -16.50 -13.97 -14.70
C VAL A 92 -15.38 -15.00 -14.82
N PHE A 93 -14.77 -15.39 -13.70
CA PHE A 93 -13.71 -16.40 -13.60
C PHE A 93 -14.26 -17.84 -13.65
N ASP A 94 -15.25 -18.18 -12.81
CA ASP A 94 -15.91 -19.50 -12.76
C ASP A 94 -16.86 -19.66 -13.97
N LYS A 95 -16.34 -20.21 -15.08
CA LYS A 95 -17.07 -20.29 -16.36
C LYS A 95 -18.06 -21.43 -16.36
N ASP A 96 -17.71 -22.55 -15.74
CA ASP A 96 -18.57 -23.73 -15.68
C ASP A 96 -19.57 -23.68 -14.51
N GLN A 97 -19.46 -22.65 -13.64
CA GLN A 97 -20.34 -22.38 -12.50
C GLN A 97 -20.31 -23.51 -11.47
N ASN A 98 -19.16 -24.17 -11.32
CA ASN A 98 -18.99 -25.25 -10.36
C ASN A 98 -18.72 -24.72 -8.92
N GLY A 99 -18.52 -23.41 -8.76
CA GLY A 99 -18.24 -22.76 -7.47
C GLY A 99 -16.75 -22.61 -7.16
N PHE A 100 -15.87 -22.96 -8.11
CA PHE A 100 -14.43 -22.94 -7.99
C PHE A 100 -13.80 -22.37 -9.27
N ILE A 101 -12.67 -21.66 -9.13
CA ILE A 101 -11.89 -21.19 -10.27
C ILE A 101 -10.72 -22.14 -10.48
N SER A 102 -10.70 -22.83 -11.62
CA SER A 102 -9.59 -23.69 -12.01
C SER A 102 -8.43 -22.91 -12.66
N ALA A 103 -7.25 -23.54 -12.74
CA ALA A 103 -6.09 -23.00 -13.48
C ALA A 103 -6.42 -22.64 -14.93
N ALA A 104 -7.21 -23.49 -15.59
CA ALA A 104 -7.62 -23.28 -16.96
C ALA A 104 -8.54 -22.05 -17.10
N GLU A 105 -9.45 -21.84 -16.16
CA GLU A 105 -10.37 -20.71 -16.14
C GLU A 105 -9.66 -19.40 -15.82
N LEU A 106 -8.79 -19.41 -14.80
CA LEU A 106 -7.94 -18.27 -14.46
C LEU A 106 -7.11 -17.83 -15.66
N ARG A 107 -6.41 -18.78 -16.32
CA ARG A 107 -5.64 -18.51 -17.54
C ARG A 107 -6.50 -17.93 -18.64
N HIS A 108 -7.67 -18.51 -18.87
CA HIS A 108 -8.57 -18.10 -19.94
C HIS A 108 -9.04 -16.66 -19.75
N VAL A 109 -9.44 -16.30 -18.54
CA VAL A 109 -9.88 -14.93 -18.22
C VAL A 109 -8.73 -13.94 -18.33
N MET A 110 -7.54 -14.24 -17.78
CA MET A 110 -6.38 -13.35 -17.89
C MET A 110 -5.94 -13.12 -19.34
N THR A 111 -5.96 -14.17 -20.16
CA THR A 111 -5.66 -14.07 -21.60
C THR A 111 -6.65 -13.16 -22.33
N ASN A 112 -7.94 -13.23 -21.98
CA ASN A 112 -8.98 -12.38 -22.56
C ASN A 112 -8.90 -10.91 -22.08
N LEU A 113 -8.35 -10.68 -20.89
CA LEU A 113 -8.07 -9.35 -20.35
C LEU A 113 -6.78 -8.73 -20.93
N GLY A 114 -6.04 -9.46 -21.76
CA GLY A 114 -4.86 -8.98 -22.47
C GLY A 114 -3.53 -9.44 -21.87
N GLU A 115 -3.55 -10.18 -20.76
CA GLU A 115 -2.35 -10.68 -20.08
C GLU A 115 -2.07 -12.14 -20.43
N LYS A 116 -0.84 -12.42 -20.90
CA LYS A 116 -0.42 -13.78 -21.26
C LYS A 116 0.42 -14.37 -20.14
N LEU A 117 -0.24 -15.08 -19.23
CA LEU A 117 0.42 -15.81 -18.16
C LEU A 117 0.93 -17.17 -18.65
N THR A 118 2.15 -17.53 -18.25
CA THR A 118 2.77 -18.84 -18.41
C THR A 118 2.11 -19.90 -17.52
N ASP A 119 2.42 -21.18 -17.73
CA ASP A 119 1.84 -22.25 -16.93
C ASP A 119 2.26 -22.11 -15.46
N GLU A 120 3.52 -21.76 -15.24
CA GLU A 120 4.12 -21.58 -13.93
C GLU A 120 3.54 -20.39 -13.14
N GLU A 121 3.21 -19.28 -13.81
CA GLU A 121 2.61 -18.10 -13.16
C GLU A 121 1.18 -18.36 -12.69
N VAL A 122 0.40 -19.09 -13.48
CA VAL A 122 -0.98 -19.47 -13.10
C VAL A 122 -0.96 -20.45 -11.92
N ASP A 123 -0.03 -21.41 -11.95
CA ASP A 123 0.13 -22.37 -10.85
C ASP A 123 0.60 -21.67 -9.56
N GLU A 124 1.42 -20.63 -9.67
CA GLU A 124 1.80 -19.79 -8.53
C GLU A 124 0.62 -18.99 -7.98
N MET A 125 -0.19 -18.36 -8.84
CA MET A 125 -1.39 -17.65 -8.41
C MET A 125 -2.39 -18.52 -7.68
N ILE A 126 -2.60 -19.76 -8.15
CA ILE A 126 -3.46 -20.72 -7.45
C ILE A 126 -2.86 -21.09 -6.12
N ARG A 127 -1.57 -21.45 -6.07
CA ARG A 127 -0.89 -21.81 -4.81
C ARG A 127 -0.91 -20.69 -3.77
N GLU A 128 -0.92 -19.43 -4.19
CA GLU A 128 -1.03 -18.27 -3.28
C GLU A 128 -2.47 -18.06 -2.77
N ALA A 129 -3.47 -18.46 -3.53
CA ALA A 129 -4.89 -18.28 -3.24
C ALA A 129 -5.53 -19.48 -2.52
N ASP A 130 -5.12 -20.70 -2.88
CA ASP A 130 -5.63 -22.00 -2.43
C ASP A 130 -5.14 -22.29 -1.00
N VAL A 131 -6.03 -22.08 -0.03
CA VAL A 131 -5.74 -22.24 1.40
C VAL A 131 -6.01 -23.68 1.84
N ASP A 132 -7.00 -24.33 1.24
CA ASP A 132 -7.40 -25.69 1.61
C ASP A 132 -6.63 -26.79 0.86
N GLY A 133 -5.88 -26.43 -0.18
CA GLY A 133 -4.97 -27.27 -0.94
C GLY A 133 -5.68 -28.16 -1.96
N ASP A 134 -6.89 -27.80 -2.39
CA ASP A 134 -7.68 -28.58 -3.36
C ASP A 134 -7.24 -28.36 -4.82
N GLY A 135 -6.34 -27.40 -5.06
CA GLY A 135 -5.81 -27.04 -6.37
C GLY A 135 -6.72 -26.14 -7.18
N GLN A 136 -7.76 -25.57 -6.57
CA GLN A 136 -8.72 -24.63 -7.16
C GLN A 136 -8.89 -23.44 -6.21
N ILE A 137 -9.63 -22.40 -6.63
CA ILE A 137 -9.91 -21.24 -5.78
C ILE A 137 -11.42 -21.16 -5.56
N ASN A 138 -11.87 -21.40 -4.33
CA ASN A 138 -13.28 -21.25 -3.98
C ASN A 138 -13.66 -19.76 -3.76
N TYR A 139 -14.94 -19.46 -3.59
CA TYR A 139 -15.41 -18.07 -3.43
C TYR A 139 -14.79 -17.36 -2.23
N GLU A 140 -14.61 -18.06 -1.10
CA GLU A 140 -14.04 -17.46 0.12
C GLU A 140 -12.55 -17.12 -0.08
N GLU A 141 -11.80 -17.99 -0.77
CA GLU A 141 -10.41 -17.77 -1.15
C GLU A 141 -10.26 -16.65 -2.17
N PHE A 142 -11.13 -16.60 -3.18
CA PHE A 142 -11.17 -15.52 -4.16
C PHE A 142 -11.44 -14.17 -3.50
N VAL A 143 -12.42 -14.12 -2.59
CA VAL A 143 -12.74 -12.92 -1.81
C VAL A 143 -11.54 -12.53 -0.95
N LYS A 144 -10.89 -13.49 -0.28
CA LYS A 144 -9.70 -13.23 0.53
C LYS A 144 -8.55 -12.67 -0.30
N VAL A 145 -8.34 -13.16 -1.53
CA VAL A 145 -7.32 -12.64 -2.46
C VAL A 145 -7.68 -11.25 -2.97
N MET A 146 -8.96 -11.01 -3.31
CA MET A 146 -9.44 -9.73 -3.83
C MET A 146 -9.55 -8.64 -2.75
N MET A 147 -9.84 -9.03 -1.50
CA MET A 147 -9.91 -8.13 -0.34
C MET A 147 -8.58 -7.97 0.38
N ALA A 148 -7.62 -8.88 0.18
CA ALA A 148 -6.23 -8.64 0.52
C ALA A 148 -5.70 -7.51 -0.36
N ASN A 149 -5.69 -6.29 0.18
CA ASN A 149 -4.96 -5.15 -0.40
C ASN A 149 -3.44 -5.43 -0.60
N LEU A 150 -2.93 -6.56 -0.12
CA LEU A 150 -1.62 -7.12 -0.49
C LEU A 150 -1.65 -7.91 -1.80
N GLY A 151 -2.75 -8.59 -2.15
CA GLY A 151 -2.93 -9.27 -3.42
C GLY A 151 -3.03 -8.29 -4.59
N LEU A 152 -3.79 -7.20 -4.43
CA LEU A 152 -3.83 -6.10 -5.41
C LEU A 152 -2.51 -5.34 -5.51
N PHE A 153 -1.75 -5.20 -4.41
CA PHE A 153 -0.41 -4.61 -4.44
C PHE A 153 0.61 -5.52 -5.11
N CYS A 154 0.66 -6.81 -4.77
CA CYS A 154 1.51 -7.79 -5.42
C CYS A 154 1.14 -8.00 -6.89
N TYR A 155 -0.16 -8.00 -7.21
CA TYR A 155 -0.66 -8.08 -8.58
C TYR A 155 -0.40 -6.79 -9.36
N TRP A 156 -0.57 -5.61 -8.77
CA TRP A 156 -0.21 -4.32 -9.38
C TRP A 156 1.29 -4.24 -9.67
N VAL A 157 2.14 -4.67 -8.72
CA VAL A 157 3.58 -4.74 -8.93
C VAL A 157 3.94 -5.81 -9.98
N LYS A 158 3.30 -6.98 -10.00
CA LYS A 158 3.55 -8.02 -11.01
C LYS A 158 3.04 -7.63 -12.41
N ALA A 159 1.87 -7.01 -12.53
CA ALA A 159 1.21 -6.67 -13.80
C ALA A 159 1.74 -5.37 -14.43
N ASP A 160 1.97 -4.31 -13.63
CA ASP A 160 2.45 -3.02 -14.14
C ASP A 160 3.98 -2.85 -14.05
N MET A 161 4.68 -3.71 -13.28
CA MET A 161 6.16 -3.79 -13.23
C MET A 161 6.68 -5.17 -13.66
N ASP A 162 6.06 -5.74 -14.69
CA ASP A 162 6.41 -7.03 -15.33
C ASP A 162 7.93 -7.33 -15.46
N PRO A 163 8.83 -6.36 -15.77
CA PRO A 163 10.27 -6.65 -15.85
C PRO A 163 10.95 -7.04 -14.51
N TRP A 164 10.27 -6.88 -13.37
CA TRP A 164 10.82 -6.98 -12.01
C TRP A 164 10.18 -8.08 -11.16
N SER A 165 9.10 -8.70 -11.65
CA SER A 165 8.19 -9.59 -10.92
C SER A 165 8.87 -10.80 -10.25
N GLY A 166 9.97 -11.30 -10.82
CA GLY A 166 10.72 -12.46 -10.31
C GLY A 166 11.86 -12.16 -9.32
N SER A 167 12.05 -10.92 -8.86
CA SER A 167 13.19 -10.53 -8.00
C SER A 167 12.80 -9.68 -6.78
N LEU A 168 11.52 -9.59 -6.49
CA LEU A 168 11.02 -8.84 -5.33
C LEU A 168 11.00 -9.70 -4.08
N VAL A 169 11.30 -9.06 -2.96
CA VAL A 169 11.31 -9.69 -1.64
C VAL A 169 10.48 -8.82 -0.71
N PHE A 170 9.60 -9.45 0.07
CA PHE A 170 8.63 -8.78 0.94
C PHE A 170 8.97 -9.08 2.40
N PRO A 171 9.73 -8.22 3.09
CA PRO A 171 9.90 -8.31 4.53
C PRO A 171 8.62 -7.86 5.25
N ASP A 172 8.27 -8.56 6.33
CA ASP A 172 7.11 -8.24 7.16
C ASP A 172 7.49 -7.35 8.35
N GLY A 173 6.55 -6.47 8.74
CA GLY A 173 6.60 -5.82 10.05
C GLY A 173 6.45 -6.86 11.16
N PHE A 174 7.22 -6.72 12.24
CA PHE A 174 7.29 -7.74 13.29
C PHE A 174 6.84 -7.24 14.67
N PHE A 175 6.46 -5.97 14.79
CA PHE A 175 5.87 -5.44 16.03
C PHE A 175 4.36 -5.60 16.01
N PRO A 176 3.74 -6.13 17.08
CA PRO A 176 2.29 -6.15 17.20
C PRO A 176 1.74 -4.74 17.06
N ALA A 177 0.68 -4.59 16.25
CA ALA A 177 0.05 -3.30 16.04
C ALA A 177 -0.49 -2.74 17.37
N GLY A 178 -0.14 -1.50 17.68
CA GLY A 178 -0.56 -0.77 18.88
C GLY A 178 -1.70 0.17 18.55
N GLY A 179 -2.93 -0.31 18.68
CA GLY A 179 -4.12 0.48 18.38
C GLY A 179 -5.06 -0.26 17.45
N LYS A 180 -6.12 0.44 17.04
CA LYS A 180 -7.12 -0.16 16.16
C LYS A 180 -6.65 -0.07 14.72
N SER A 181 -6.65 -1.21 14.04
CA SER A 181 -6.32 -1.27 12.63
C SER A 181 -7.57 -1.06 11.78
N LEU A 182 -7.47 -0.33 10.66
CA LEU A 182 -8.57 -0.22 9.68
C LEU A 182 -8.94 -1.58 9.06
N ILE A 183 -8.09 -2.59 9.23
CA ILE A 183 -8.32 -3.96 8.80
C ILE A 183 -8.87 -4.87 9.92
N GLU A 184 -9.21 -4.30 11.08
CA GLU A 184 -9.84 -5.05 12.18
C GLU A 184 -11.16 -5.70 11.74
N GLY A 185 -11.23 -7.03 11.87
CA GLY A 185 -12.41 -7.81 11.46
C GLY A 185 -12.40 -8.22 9.98
N ILE A 186 -11.42 -7.76 9.19
CA ILE A 186 -11.18 -8.21 7.81
C ILE A 186 -10.16 -9.36 7.78
N PHE A 187 -9.11 -9.30 8.61
CA PHE A 187 -8.12 -10.39 8.72
C PHE A 187 -8.07 -10.96 10.15
N PRO A 188 -7.64 -12.23 10.31
CA PRO A 188 -7.43 -12.79 11.64
C PRO A 188 -6.25 -12.09 12.32
N LEU A 189 -6.40 -11.82 13.62
CA LEU A 189 -5.31 -11.41 14.50
C LEU A 189 -4.18 -12.46 14.53
N PRO A 190 -2.93 -12.06 14.80
CA PRO A 190 -2.47 -10.71 15.17
C PRO A 190 -2.10 -9.81 13.98
N TYR A 191 -2.26 -8.49 14.14
CA TYR A 191 -1.74 -7.50 13.19
C TYR A 191 -0.34 -7.05 13.58
N PHE A 192 0.44 -6.68 12.56
CA PHE A 192 1.78 -6.16 12.74
C PHE A 192 1.96 -4.82 12.04
N GLU A 193 2.85 -4.00 12.57
CA GLU A 193 3.27 -2.73 12.00
C GLU A 193 4.79 -2.58 12.11
N TRP A 194 5.34 -1.58 11.41
CA TRP A 194 6.77 -1.33 11.43
C TRP A 194 7.21 -0.53 12.65
N PHE A 195 6.45 0.50 13.00
CA PHE A 195 6.68 1.36 14.16
C PHE A 195 5.38 2.07 14.56
N GLN A 196 5.33 2.54 15.80
CA GLN A 196 4.22 3.34 16.33
C GLN A 196 4.61 4.80 16.35
N PHE A 197 3.61 5.69 16.33
CA PHE A 197 3.82 7.13 16.39
C PHE A 197 2.73 7.82 17.21
N ASN A 198 3.04 8.99 17.77
CA ASN A 198 2.04 9.87 18.38
C ASN A 198 1.22 10.62 17.32
N ASN A 199 0.09 11.20 17.72
CA ASN A 199 -0.82 11.93 16.81
C ASN A 199 -0.14 13.07 16.03
N GLU A 200 0.92 13.65 16.59
CA GLU A 200 1.67 14.73 15.96
C GLU A 200 2.75 14.24 14.97
N PHE A 201 2.99 12.92 14.92
CA PHE A 201 4.06 12.27 14.14
C PHE A 201 5.46 12.78 14.50
N THR A 202 5.70 13.10 15.77
CA THR A 202 6.99 13.63 16.25
C THR A 202 7.75 12.64 17.12
N GLU A 203 7.07 11.64 17.66
CA GLU A 203 7.65 10.60 18.51
C GLU A 203 7.34 9.24 17.91
N TYR A 204 8.33 8.34 17.94
CA TYR A 204 8.26 7.03 17.29
C TYR A 204 8.71 5.93 18.25
N THR A 205 7.92 4.87 18.37
CA THR A 205 8.25 3.70 19.20
C THR A 205 8.57 2.50 18.29
N ASN A 206 9.59 1.71 18.66
CA ASN A 206 10.13 0.57 17.91
C ASN A 206 10.83 0.90 16.56
N LEU A 207 11.03 2.19 16.26
CA LEU A 207 11.62 2.62 15.00
C LEU A 207 13.09 2.19 14.85
N ASP A 208 13.90 2.32 15.90
CA ASP A 208 15.32 1.97 15.86
C ASP A 208 15.54 0.46 15.65
N GLU A 209 14.71 -0.35 16.31
CA GLU A 209 14.70 -1.80 16.14
C GLU A 209 14.22 -2.19 14.73
N CYS A 210 13.20 -1.50 14.20
CA CYS A 210 12.74 -1.68 12.82
C CYS A 210 13.84 -1.37 11.79
N ILE A 211 14.55 -0.24 11.96
CA ILE A 211 15.66 0.15 11.08
C ILE A 211 16.75 -0.92 11.11
N SER A 212 17.11 -1.37 12.32
CA SER A 212 18.14 -2.39 12.54
C SER A 212 17.78 -3.70 11.85
N TYR A 213 16.54 -4.17 12.03
CA TYR A 213 16.01 -5.36 11.34
C TYR A 213 16.09 -5.25 9.81
N LEU A 214 15.63 -4.14 9.24
CA LEU A 214 15.65 -3.94 7.79
C LEU A 214 17.09 -3.86 7.26
N CYS A 215 18.00 -3.21 7.97
CA CYS A 215 19.41 -3.15 7.59
C CYS A 215 20.04 -4.54 7.57
N ASP A 216 19.85 -5.34 8.63
CA ASP A 216 20.34 -6.71 8.71
C ASP A 216 19.76 -7.59 7.60
N TYR A 217 18.46 -7.45 7.34
CA TYR A 217 17.78 -8.15 6.27
C TYR A 217 18.37 -7.81 4.90
N MET A 218 18.55 -6.52 4.62
CA MET A 218 19.06 -6.03 3.34
C MET A 218 20.49 -6.47 3.08
N VAL A 219 21.37 -6.42 4.10
CA VAL A 219 22.75 -6.88 3.98
C VAL A 219 22.81 -8.40 3.79
N LYS A 220 21.97 -9.16 4.50
CA LYS A 220 21.98 -10.63 4.46
C LYS A 220 21.41 -11.20 3.16
N ASN A 221 20.36 -10.59 2.63
CA ASN A 221 19.59 -11.13 1.50
C ASN A 221 19.80 -10.35 0.20
N GLY A 222 20.55 -9.25 0.24
CA GLY A 222 20.82 -8.39 -0.92
C GLY A 222 21.98 -8.88 -1.79
N PRO A 223 22.48 -8.03 -2.70
CA PRO A 223 22.18 -6.60 -2.81
C PRO A 223 20.80 -6.32 -3.42
N PHE A 224 20.16 -5.25 -2.96
CA PHE A 224 18.89 -4.72 -3.46
C PHE A 224 19.11 -3.43 -4.24
N ASP A 225 18.64 -3.34 -5.48
CA ASP A 225 18.81 -2.14 -6.29
C ASP A 225 17.82 -1.01 -5.93
N GLY A 226 16.69 -1.34 -5.31
CA GLY A 226 15.64 -0.37 -5.00
C GLY A 226 14.72 -0.80 -3.88
N LEU A 227 13.92 0.16 -3.43
CA LEU A 227 12.93 -0.02 -2.37
C LEU A 227 11.55 0.39 -2.87
N LEU A 228 10.54 -0.42 -2.55
CA LEU A 228 9.15 -0.14 -2.83
C LEU A 228 8.39 -0.17 -1.51
N GLY A 229 7.64 0.90 -1.22
CA GLY A 229 6.90 1.01 0.02
C GLY A 229 5.51 1.59 -0.18
N PHE A 230 4.59 1.15 0.69
CA PHE A 230 3.28 1.75 0.89
C PHE A 230 3.17 2.26 2.32
N SER A 231 2.65 3.48 2.50
CA SER A 231 2.40 4.09 3.82
C SER A 231 3.69 4.11 4.67
N GLN A 232 3.69 3.51 5.87
CA GLN A 232 4.88 3.38 6.73
C GLN A 232 6.09 2.78 5.99
N GLY A 233 5.88 1.82 5.08
CA GLY A 233 6.96 1.21 4.29
C GLY A 233 7.63 2.21 3.34
N ALA A 234 6.86 3.13 2.76
CA ALA A 234 7.40 4.21 1.94
C ALA A 234 8.18 5.22 2.80
N THR A 235 7.64 5.57 3.96
CA THR A 235 8.30 6.45 4.94
C THR A 235 9.64 5.86 5.41
N LEU A 236 9.70 4.57 5.71
CA LEU A 236 10.94 3.86 6.07
C LEU A 236 11.93 3.77 4.92
N SER A 237 11.45 3.50 3.70
CA SER A 237 12.32 3.41 2.53
C SER A 237 13.05 4.74 2.28
N ALA A 238 12.35 5.87 2.40
CA ALA A 238 12.97 7.18 2.28
C ALA A 238 13.98 7.47 3.42
N LEU A 239 13.64 7.07 4.65
CA LEU A 239 14.54 7.17 5.81
C LEU A 239 15.85 6.41 5.58
N LEU A 240 15.76 5.13 5.20
CA LEU A 240 16.92 4.27 4.95
C LEU A 240 17.83 4.85 3.85
N ILE A 241 17.24 5.33 2.77
CA ILE A 241 17.97 5.99 1.68
C ILE A 241 18.67 7.25 2.18
N GLY A 242 17.97 8.11 2.91
CA GLY A 242 18.53 9.34 3.48
C GLY A 242 19.67 9.06 4.45
N TYR A 243 19.51 8.09 5.34
CA TYR A 243 20.53 7.66 6.28
C TYR A 243 21.73 7.01 5.57
N GLN A 244 21.51 6.20 4.54
CA GLN A 244 22.59 5.61 3.74
C GLN A 244 23.40 6.70 3.04
N ALA A 245 22.75 7.72 2.46
CA ALA A 245 23.41 8.84 1.81
C ALA A 245 24.32 9.64 2.76
N GLN A 246 23.99 9.65 4.06
CA GLN A 246 24.79 10.27 5.12
C GLN A 246 25.76 9.28 5.80
N GLY A 247 25.88 8.04 5.31
CA GLY A 247 26.76 7.01 5.85
C GLY A 247 26.38 6.52 7.25
N LYS A 248 25.09 6.59 7.62
CA LYS A 248 24.59 6.20 8.95
C LYS A 248 24.15 4.74 9.05
N VAL A 249 23.64 4.19 7.96
CA VAL A 249 23.14 2.81 7.87
C VAL A 249 23.60 2.19 6.55
N LEU A 250 23.44 0.86 6.42
CA LEU A 250 23.67 0.14 5.16
C LEU A 250 25.09 0.35 4.58
N SER A 251 26.12 0.43 5.44
CA SER A 251 27.52 0.63 5.02
C SER A 251 28.07 -0.52 4.18
N ASP A 252 27.59 -1.74 4.44
CA ASP A 252 28.00 -2.97 3.74
C ASP A 252 27.04 -3.34 2.60
N HIS A 253 26.08 -2.48 2.28
CA HIS A 253 25.15 -2.65 1.18
C HIS A 253 25.41 -1.58 0.11
N PRO A 254 25.40 -1.92 -1.20
CA PRO A 254 25.55 -0.93 -2.26
C PRO A 254 24.51 0.21 -2.17
N PRO A 255 24.81 1.41 -2.72
CA PRO A 255 23.83 2.49 -2.73
C PRO A 255 22.52 2.08 -3.39
N ILE A 256 21.39 2.38 -2.74
CA ILE A 256 20.06 2.19 -3.32
C ILE A 256 19.91 3.11 -4.54
N LYS A 257 19.42 2.56 -5.66
CA LYS A 257 19.42 3.23 -6.96
C LYS A 257 18.06 3.82 -7.32
N PHE A 258 16.97 3.24 -6.82
CA PHE A 258 15.63 3.80 -7.02
C PHE A 258 14.68 3.56 -5.85
N MET A 259 13.60 4.35 -5.81
CA MET A 259 12.51 4.22 -4.83
C MET A 259 11.14 4.32 -5.51
N VAL A 260 10.21 3.49 -5.06
CA VAL A 260 8.78 3.60 -5.37
C VAL A 260 8.04 3.89 -4.07
N SER A 261 7.40 5.05 -3.99
CA SER A 261 6.69 5.54 -2.82
C SER A 261 5.20 5.61 -3.10
N ILE A 262 4.38 4.91 -2.31
CA ILE A 262 2.92 5.04 -2.35
C ILE A 262 2.46 5.55 -0.98
N SER A 263 1.85 6.73 -0.96
CA SER A 263 1.35 7.35 0.27
C SER A 263 2.38 7.45 1.41
N GLY A 264 3.66 7.66 1.08
CA GLY A 264 4.72 7.87 2.08
C GLY A 264 4.71 9.27 2.68
N SER A 265 5.37 9.46 3.81
CA SER A 265 5.55 10.75 4.47
C SER A 265 6.98 10.94 4.96
N LYS A 266 7.36 12.19 5.25
CA LYS A 266 8.58 12.46 6.03
C LYS A 266 8.33 12.14 7.50
N PHE A 267 9.37 11.64 8.16
CA PHE A 267 9.47 11.74 9.62
C PHE A 267 9.48 13.23 10.00
N ARG A 268 8.87 13.59 11.14
CA ARG A 268 8.87 14.98 11.65
C ARG A 268 9.77 15.19 12.86
N ASP A 269 10.35 14.13 13.41
CA ASP A 269 11.37 14.26 14.45
C ASP A 269 12.56 15.05 13.87
N PRO A 270 12.95 16.20 14.48
CA PRO A 270 14.05 17.02 13.99
C PRO A 270 15.37 16.27 13.88
N SER A 271 15.67 15.36 14.81
CA SER A 271 16.91 14.57 14.80
C SER A 271 16.99 13.62 13.61
N ILE A 272 15.83 13.13 13.15
CA ILE A 272 15.73 12.33 11.93
C ILE A 272 15.84 13.24 10.70
N CYS A 273 15.09 14.35 10.68
CA CYS A 273 15.07 15.29 9.57
C CYS A 273 16.44 15.87 9.23
N ASP A 274 17.19 16.27 10.26
CA ASP A 274 18.53 16.87 10.15
C ASP A 274 19.59 15.89 9.60
N VAL A 275 19.23 14.61 9.47
CA VAL A 275 20.07 13.56 8.89
C VAL A 275 19.46 13.07 7.57
N ALA A 276 18.27 12.46 7.60
CA ALA A 276 17.67 11.81 6.45
C ALA A 276 17.35 12.76 5.29
N TYR A 277 16.98 13.99 5.61
CA TYR A 277 16.50 14.99 4.64
C TYR A 277 17.39 16.24 4.60
N LYS A 278 18.61 16.14 5.14
CA LYS A 278 19.58 17.24 5.20
C LYS A 278 19.92 17.82 3.83
N ASP A 279 20.14 16.93 2.87
CA ASP A 279 20.44 17.24 1.48
C ASP A 279 19.38 16.57 0.59
N PRO A 280 19.08 17.11 -0.60
CA PRO A 280 18.18 16.44 -1.55
C PRO A 280 18.63 15.01 -1.83
N ILE A 281 17.71 14.05 -1.73
CA ILE A 281 17.94 12.64 -1.97
C ILE A 281 18.07 12.42 -3.48
N LYS A 282 19.27 12.04 -3.94
CA LYS A 282 19.61 11.91 -5.37
C LYS A 282 19.21 10.57 -6.01
N VAL A 283 18.36 9.81 -5.33
CA VAL A 283 17.85 8.52 -5.81
C VAL A 283 16.67 8.77 -6.74
N LYS A 284 16.64 8.10 -7.89
CA LYS A 284 15.50 8.18 -8.80
C LYS A 284 14.25 7.66 -8.11
N SER A 285 13.20 8.46 -8.06
CA SER A 285 11.98 8.08 -7.33
C SER A 285 10.72 8.35 -8.13
N VAL A 286 9.71 7.53 -7.87
CA VAL A 286 8.32 7.77 -8.25
C VAL A 286 7.45 7.81 -7.00
N HIS A 287 6.57 8.79 -6.92
CA HIS A 287 5.67 9.00 -5.78
C HIS A 287 4.22 9.00 -6.27
N PHE A 288 3.44 8.07 -5.75
CA PHE A 288 2.00 7.99 -5.96
C PHE A 288 1.28 8.71 -4.84
N ILE A 289 0.50 9.73 -5.22
CA ILE A 289 -0.17 10.63 -4.27
C ILE A 289 -1.67 10.67 -4.59
N GLY A 290 -2.48 10.23 -3.62
CA GLY A 290 -3.93 10.24 -3.72
C GLY A 290 -4.52 11.62 -3.45
N GLU A 291 -5.43 12.07 -4.31
CA GLU A 291 -6.09 13.37 -4.17
C GLU A 291 -6.99 13.45 -2.93
N LYS A 292 -7.51 12.30 -2.47
CA LYS A 292 -8.32 12.17 -1.24
C LYS A 292 -7.53 11.55 -0.09
N ASP A 293 -6.23 11.33 -0.25
CA ASP A 293 -5.41 10.72 0.79
C ASP A 293 -5.19 11.70 1.94
N TRP A 294 -5.39 11.25 3.18
CA TRP A 294 -5.10 12.04 4.37
C TRP A 294 -3.59 12.34 4.50
N LEU A 295 -2.73 11.53 3.86
CA LEU A 295 -1.31 11.78 3.71
C LEU A 295 -0.92 12.61 2.49
N LYS A 296 -1.86 13.14 1.68
CA LYS A 296 -1.54 13.90 0.47
C LYS A 296 -0.46 14.96 0.67
N VAL A 297 -0.65 15.87 1.62
CA VAL A 297 0.31 16.94 1.92
C VAL A 297 1.63 16.37 2.45
N PRO A 298 1.65 15.48 3.46
CA PRO A 298 2.87 14.77 3.85
C PRO A 298 3.60 14.03 2.72
N SER A 299 2.90 13.46 1.75
CA SER A 299 3.48 12.79 0.58
C SER A 299 4.09 13.77 -0.41
N GLU A 300 3.47 14.92 -0.61
CA GLU A 300 4.07 16.02 -1.40
C GLU A 300 5.33 16.57 -0.72
N GLU A 301 5.30 16.72 0.60
CA GLU A 301 6.47 17.08 1.40
C GLU A 301 7.59 16.04 1.27
N LEU A 302 7.26 14.74 1.30
CA LEU A 302 8.23 13.67 1.07
C LEU A 302 8.83 13.74 -0.33
N ALA A 303 8.00 13.82 -1.36
CA ALA A 303 8.46 13.91 -2.75
C ALA A 303 9.43 15.09 -2.93
N SER A 304 9.16 16.24 -2.30
CA SER A 304 10.06 17.41 -2.37
C SER A 304 11.46 17.22 -1.76
N ALA A 305 11.70 16.16 -0.98
CA ALA A 305 13.05 15.80 -0.51
C ALA A 305 13.87 15.05 -1.57
N PHE A 306 13.26 14.57 -2.65
CA PHE A 306 13.97 13.87 -3.72
C PHE A 306 14.35 14.83 -4.85
N ASP A 307 15.46 14.53 -5.51
CA ASP A 307 15.91 15.25 -6.70
C ASP A 307 15.14 14.77 -7.93
N GLU A 308 14.38 15.68 -8.56
CA GLU A 308 13.55 15.43 -9.74
C GLU A 308 12.65 14.16 -9.65
N PRO A 309 11.77 14.04 -8.64
CA PRO A 309 10.88 12.89 -8.51
C PRO A 309 9.83 12.88 -9.64
N LEU A 310 9.47 11.68 -10.11
CA LEU A 310 8.22 11.51 -10.84
C LEU A 310 7.07 11.50 -9.84
N ILE A 311 6.06 12.35 -10.03
CA ILE A 311 4.85 12.36 -9.20
C ILE A 311 3.66 11.92 -10.05
N ILE A 312 3.02 10.83 -9.65
CA ILE A 312 1.79 10.31 -10.26
C ILE A 312 0.64 10.56 -9.29
N ARG A 313 -0.40 11.26 -9.76
CA ARG A 313 -1.58 11.60 -8.95
C ARG A 313 -2.73 10.68 -9.32
N HIS A 314 -3.50 10.27 -8.32
CA HIS A 314 -4.67 9.42 -8.52
C HIS A 314 -5.87 9.91 -7.68
N PRO A 315 -7.12 9.66 -8.07
CA PRO A 315 -8.28 10.29 -7.43
C PRO A 315 -8.72 9.64 -6.11
N GLN A 316 -8.08 8.55 -5.69
CA GLN A 316 -8.46 7.77 -4.50
C GLN A 316 -7.80 8.31 -3.21
N GLY A 317 -8.19 7.71 -2.09
CA GLY A 317 -7.64 7.98 -0.76
C GLY A 317 -6.38 7.16 -0.47
N HIS A 318 -6.19 6.77 0.79
CA HIS A 318 -5.05 5.99 1.26
C HIS A 318 -5.11 4.53 0.79
N THR A 319 -4.75 4.30 -0.47
CA THR A 319 -4.83 2.99 -1.13
C THR A 319 -3.73 2.86 -2.18
N VAL A 320 -3.47 1.63 -2.61
CA VAL A 320 -2.62 1.37 -3.78
C VAL A 320 -3.38 1.81 -5.03
N PRO A 321 -2.81 2.70 -5.85
CA PRO A 321 -3.55 3.31 -6.96
C PRO A 321 -3.82 2.29 -8.07
N ARG A 322 -5.02 2.34 -8.65
CA ARG A 322 -5.25 1.81 -10.00
C ARG A 322 -4.88 2.90 -11.00
N LEU A 323 -3.90 2.61 -11.85
CA LEU A 323 -3.38 3.59 -12.80
C LEU A 323 -4.25 3.69 -14.06
N ASP A 324 -4.40 4.90 -14.57
CA ASP A 324 -4.92 5.14 -15.90
C ASP A 324 -3.82 4.97 -16.96
N ASP A 325 -4.20 4.88 -18.24
CA ASP A 325 -3.26 4.66 -19.35
C ASP A 325 -2.13 5.70 -19.39
N VAL A 326 -2.41 6.94 -18.97
CA VAL A 326 -1.43 8.03 -18.92
C VAL A 326 -0.39 7.75 -17.85
N SER A 327 -0.84 7.39 -16.65
CA SER A 327 0.01 7.08 -15.50
C SER A 327 0.82 5.81 -15.72
N VAL A 328 0.22 4.77 -16.32
CA VAL A 328 0.92 3.54 -16.74
C VAL A 328 2.06 3.88 -17.70
N LYS A 329 1.79 4.73 -18.70
CA LYS A 329 2.82 5.15 -19.65
C LYS A 329 3.96 5.91 -18.97
N GLN A 330 3.66 6.84 -18.07
CA GLN A 330 4.68 7.58 -17.30
C GLN A 330 5.55 6.64 -16.46
N LEU A 331 4.93 5.69 -15.77
CA LEU A 331 5.63 4.68 -14.96
C LEU A 331 6.50 3.77 -15.84
N SER A 332 6.00 3.37 -17.01
CA SER A 332 6.72 2.54 -17.99
C SER A 332 7.96 3.24 -18.54
N GLU A 333 7.85 4.53 -18.87
CA GLU A 333 8.99 5.36 -19.32
C GLU A 333 10.03 5.52 -18.21
N TRP A 334 9.58 5.78 -16.97
CA TRP A 334 10.45 5.92 -15.81
C TRP A 334 11.19 4.62 -15.46
N SER A 335 10.48 3.49 -15.42
CA SER A 335 11.06 2.17 -15.12
C SER A 335 12.04 1.73 -16.21
N SER A 336 11.74 2.01 -17.48
CA SER A 336 12.66 1.74 -18.59
C SER A 336 13.99 2.50 -18.43
N CYS A 337 13.93 3.78 -18.05
CA CYS A 337 15.12 4.59 -17.77
C CYS A 337 15.97 3.98 -16.63
N ILE A 338 15.33 3.51 -15.56
CA ILE A 338 16.05 2.84 -14.46
C ILE A 338 16.71 1.56 -14.94
N LEU A 339 16.00 0.71 -15.69
CA LEU A 339 16.56 -0.53 -16.22
C LEU A 339 17.77 -0.29 -17.12
N GLU A 340 17.78 0.78 -17.91
CA GLU A 340 18.97 1.18 -18.69
C GLU A 340 20.16 1.56 -17.79
N VAL A 341 19.91 2.34 -16.74
CA VAL A 341 20.94 2.69 -15.74
C VAL A 341 21.49 1.42 -15.07
N LEU A 342 20.63 0.51 -14.64
CA LEU A 342 21.03 -0.76 -14.01
C LEU A 342 21.86 -1.64 -14.95
N LYS A 343 21.45 -1.75 -16.23
CA LYS A 343 22.19 -2.51 -17.25
C LYS A 343 23.58 -1.89 -17.51
N SER A 344 23.66 -0.56 -17.57
CA SER A 344 24.94 0.13 -17.80
C SER A 344 25.92 -0.01 -16.63
N ALA A 345 25.42 -0.09 -15.39
CA ALA A 345 26.23 -0.29 -14.19
C ALA A 345 26.81 -1.72 -14.07
N ASN A 346 26.22 -2.70 -14.77
CA ASN A 346 26.64 -4.11 -14.75
C ASN A 346 27.59 -4.50 -15.91
N VAL A 347 28.00 -3.56 -16.77
CA VAL A 347 29.03 -3.81 -17.77
C VAL A 347 30.40 -3.71 -17.08
N PRO A 348 31.19 -4.79 -17.00
CA PRO A 348 32.55 -4.68 -16.49
C PRO A 348 33.32 -3.73 -17.40
N GLU A 349 33.97 -2.71 -16.85
CA GLU A 349 34.97 -1.95 -17.59
C GLU A 349 35.93 -2.96 -18.22
N ALA A 350 35.91 -3.03 -19.55
CA ALA A 350 36.83 -3.87 -20.29
C ALA A 350 38.24 -3.40 -19.92
N LEU A 351 38.96 -4.27 -19.21
CA LEU A 351 40.38 -4.14 -18.89
C LEU A 351 41.12 -3.68 -20.16
N ASP A 352 41.55 -2.41 -20.14
CA ASP A 352 42.54 -1.91 -21.09
C ASP A 352 43.83 -2.70 -20.88
N SER A 353 44.03 -3.71 -21.71
CA SER A 353 45.23 -4.52 -21.76
C SER A 353 46.37 -3.70 -22.39
N GLY A 354 47.03 -2.89 -21.56
CA GLY A 354 48.07 -1.94 -21.97
C GLY A 354 49.43 -2.08 -21.27
N LYS A 355 49.99 -3.30 -21.19
CA LYS A 355 51.40 -3.68 -20.88
C LYS A 355 52.09 -3.18 -19.57
N PRO A 356 52.97 -4.01 -18.97
CA PRO A 356 53.67 -3.67 -17.73
C PRO A 356 54.88 -2.76 -17.99
N SER A 357 55.07 -1.75 -17.14
CA SER A 357 56.37 -1.09 -16.97
C SER A 357 56.99 -1.56 -15.65
N ASP A 358 58.14 -2.23 -15.74
CA ASP A 358 59.01 -2.54 -14.62
C ASP A 358 59.30 -1.30 -13.78
N LYS A 359 59.13 -1.40 -12.46
CA LYS A 359 60.04 -0.78 -11.46
C LYS A 359 59.75 -1.29 -10.04
N GLU A 360 60.68 -2.13 -9.61
CA GLU A 360 61.34 -2.17 -8.30
C GLU A 360 60.52 -2.20 -7.01
N ALA A 361 60.78 -3.28 -6.28
CA ALA A 361 60.43 -3.53 -4.90
C ALA A 361 61.07 -2.53 -3.93
N THR A 362 60.32 -2.14 -2.90
CA THR A 362 60.81 -2.02 -1.53
C THR A 362 59.67 -2.34 -0.57
N GLY A 363 59.86 -3.37 0.25
CA GLY A 363 58.93 -3.72 1.33
C GLY A 363 59.03 -2.76 2.51
N ALA A 364 57.98 -2.75 3.32
CA ALA A 364 58.05 -2.53 4.76
C ALA A 364 56.77 -3.06 5.41
N GLU A 365 56.97 -3.71 6.54
CA GLU A 365 56.01 -4.38 7.42
C GLU A 365 54.90 -3.44 7.91
N PHE A 366 53.71 -3.99 8.15
CA PHE A 366 52.81 -3.46 9.18
C PHE A 366 52.30 -4.61 10.04
N GLY A 367 52.74 -4.60 11.30
CA GLY A 367 52.36 -5.52 12.35
C GLY A 367 51.01 -5.20 12.96
N GLU A 368 50.50 -6.23 13.62
CA GLU A 368 49.31 -6.30 14.46
C GLU A 368 49.27 -5.23 15.57
N ASN A 369 48.05 -4.77 15.87
CA ASN A 369 47.45 -4.56 17.20
C ASN A 369 46.61 -3.27 17.25
N LEU A 370 45.31 -3.35 17.54
CA LEU A 370 44.81 -3.32 18.93
C LEU A 370 43.27 -3.30 18.98
N VAL A 371 42.79 -4.14 19.89
CA VAL A 371 41.44 -4.23 20.46
C VAL A 371 41.29 -3.20 21.59
N LYS A 372 40.04 -2.70 21.78
CA LYS A 372 39.48 -1.95 22.94
C LYS A 372 39.77 -0.44 23.05
N ALA A 373 38.71 0.35 22.95
CA ALA A 373 37.99 0.89 24.11
C ALA A 373 36.51 1.09 23.77
#